data_AF-A0A943J6P0-F1
#
_entry.id   AF-A0A943J6P0-F1
#
_cell.length_a   1.000
_cell.length_b   1.000
_cell.length_c   1.000
_cell.angle_alpha   90.00
_cell.angle_beta   90.00
_cell.angle_gamma   90.00
#
_symmetry.space_group_name_H-M   'P 1'
#
loop_
_entity.id
_entity.type
_entity.pdbx_description
1 polymer ?
#
loop_
_entity_poly.entity_id
_entity_poly.type
_entity_poly.pdbx_seq_one_letter_code
_entity_poly.pdbx_strand_id
1 'polypeptide(L)'
;MNENKEKREFAQQLEQIAETLTQAVKDNEGRAFILIGTDVKDNKDGESENVQGVIAVGGNGGQVIKGLANFFTEKQTAPLAAEAMELATLKKLSRLLENE
;
A
#
# COMPACT_ATOMS: atom_id res chain seq x y z
N MET A 1 -21.73 -12.03 0.91
CA MET A 1 -21.61 -11.53 2.30
C MET A 1 -20.23 -11.74 2.93
N ASN A 2 -19.40 -12.70 2.50
CA ASN A 2 -18.11 -13.00 3.15
C ASN A 2 -16.93 -12.11 2.72
N GLU A 3 -16.87 -11.65 1.46
CA GLU A 3 -15.74 -10.85 0.97
C GLU A 3 -15.55 -9.51 1.67
N ASN A 4 -16.65 -8.92 2.13
CA ASN A 4 -16.61 -7.64 2.84
C ASN A 4 -16.05 -7.79 4.27
N LYS A 5 -16.05 -9.02 4.79
CA LYS A 5 -15.47 -9.35 6.09
C LYS A 5 -13.96 -9.57 5.98
N GLU A 6 -13.51 -10.33 4.99
CA GLU A 6 -12.07 -10.60 4.75
C GLU A 6 -11.29 -9.32 4.39
N LYS A 7 -11.84 -8.46 3.53
CA LYS A 7 -11.23 -7.14 3.22
C LYS A 7 -11.11 -6.26 4.47
N ARG A 8 -12.05 -6.39 5.39
CA ARG A 8 -12.05 -5.63 6.66
C ARG A 8 -11.01 -6.18 7.64
N GLU A 9 -10.83 -7.50 7.69
CA GLU A 9 -9.80 -8.15 8.50
C GLU A 9 -8.38 -7.79 8.02
N PHE A 10 -8.14 -7.80 6.71
CA PHE A 10 -6.85 -7.38 6.14
C PHE A 10 -6.56 -5.89 6.40
N ALA A 11 -7.54 -5.02 6.22
CA ALA A 11 -7.40 -3.59 6.53
C ALA A 11 -7.06 -3.36 8.02
N GLN A 12 -7.72 -4.10 8.93
CA GLN A 12 -7.43 -4.02 10.36
C GLN A 12 -6.02 -4.49 10.72
N GLN A 13 -5.52 -5.55 10.06
CA GLN A 13 -4.14 -6.00 10.25
C GLN A 13 -3.13 -4.93 9.78
N LEU A 14 -3.38 -4.29 8.62
CA LEU A 14 -2.54 -3.19 8.15
C LEU A 14 -2.55 -2.00 9.12
N GLU A 15 -3.71 -1.65 9.68
CA GLU A 15 -3.83 -0.59 10.68
C GLU A 15 -3.00 -0.91 11.93
N GLN A 16 -3.07 -2.13 12.45
CA GLN A 16 -2.27 -2.56 13.62
C GLN A 16 -0.76 -2.48 13.36
N ILE A 17 -0.32 -2.89 12.17
CA ILE A 17 1.10 -2.79 11.78
C ILE A 17 1.51 -1.32 11.66
N ALA A 18 0.66 -0.48 11.06
CA ALA A 18 0.90 0.94 10.93
C ALA A 18 1.00 1.64 12.30
N GLU A 19 0.13 1.31 13.25
CA GLU A 19 0.18 1.82 14.62
C GLU A 19 1.49 1.42 15.31
N THR A 20 1.88 0.15 15.20
CA THR A 20 3.12 -0.37 15.78
C THR A 20 4.35 0.35 15.22
N LEU A 21 4.43 0.54 13.90
CA LEU A 21 5.53 1.27 13.27
C LEU A 21 5.51 2.76 13.61
N THR A 22 4.33 3.37 13.71
CA THR A 22 4.17 4.77 14.12
C THR A 22 4.70 4.99 15.54
N GLN A 23 4.41 4.07 16.47
CA GLN A 23 4.97 4.12 17.81
C GLN A 23 6.49 3.95 17.81
N ALA A 24 7.04 3.06 16.97
CA ALA A 24 8.48 2.84 16.85
C ALA A 24 9.26 4.08 16.36
N VAL A 25 8.62 4.98 15.58
CA VAL A 25 9.23 6.24 15.12
C VAL A 25 8.91 7.46 15.96
N LYS A 26 7.92 7.39 16.85
CA LYS A 26 7.39 8.55 17.59
C LYS A 26 8.45 9.36 18.33
N ASP A 27 9.43 8.67 18.92
CA ASP A 27 10.53 9.30 19.68
C ASP A 27 11.86 9.26 18.92
N ASN A 28 11.84 8.97 17.62
CA ASN A 28 13.03 8.85 16.78
C ASN A 28 12.94 9.80 15.60
N GLU A 29 13.33 11.05 15.85
CA GLU A 29 13.42 12.08 14.83
C GLU A 29 14.22 11.60 13.62
N GLY A 30 13.68 11.86 12.44
CA GLY A 30 14.33 11.50 11.19
C GLY A 30 14.23 10.03 10.81
N ARG A 31 13.36 9.20 11.42
CA ARG A 31 13.00 7.86 10.91
C ARG A 31 11.66 7.88 10.18
N ALA A 32 11.56 7.08 9.11
CA ALA A 32 10.34 6.94 8.33
C ALA A 32 10.16 5.49 7.84
N PHE A 33 8.91 5.10 7.62
CA PHE A 33 8.55 3.79 7.08
C PHE A 33 7.50 3.92 5.99
N ILE A 34 7.55 3.03 5.00
CA ILE A 34 6.50 2.82 3.99
C ILE A 34 5.93 1.42 4.21
N LEU A 35 4.61 1.35 4.32
CA LEU A 35 3.85 0.10 4.35
C LEU A 35 3.04 -0.02 3.07
N ILE A 36 3.24 -1.11 2.33
CA ILE A 36 2.43 -1.47 1.16
C ILE A 36 1.78 -2.81 1.47
N GLY A 37 0.46 -2.79 1.65
CA GLY A 37 -0.35 -3.98 1.76
C GLY A 37 -0.99 -4.34 0.43
N THR A 38 -0.88 -5.59 0.02
CA THR A 38 -1.58 -6.13 -1.14
C THR A 38 -2.53 -7.24 -0.71
N ASP A 39 -3.80 -7.12 -1.12
CA ASP A 39 -4.84 -8.14 -0.98
C ASP A 39 -5.24 -8.53 -2.40
N VAL A 40 -4.49 -9.46 -2.99
CA VAL A 40 -4.77 -9.99 -4.33
C VAL A 40 -5.65 -11.22 -4.18
N LYS A 41 -6.91 -11.10 -4.58
CA LYS A 41 -7.75 -12.25 -4.89
C LYS A 41 -7.59 -12.57 -6.36
N ASP A 42 -6.70 -13.51 -6.69
CA ASP A 42 -6.68 -14.09 -8.03
C ASP A 42 -7.84 -15.08 -8.15
N ASN A 43 -8.86 -14.70 -8.91
CA ASN A 43 -10.07 -15.53 -9.15
C ASN A 43 -10.01 -16.22 -10.52
N LYS A 44 -8.82 -16.47 -11.07
CA LYS A 44 -8.66 -17.23 -12.30
C LYS A 44 -8.15 -18.64 -11.98
N ASP A 45 -9.08 -19.58 -12.12
CA ASP A 45 -8.85 -21.02 -12.15
C ASP A 45 -8.22 -21.65 -10.89
N GLY A 46 -9.10 -21.94 -9.91
CA GLY A 46 -9.10 -23.21 -9.18
C GLY A 46 -7.99 -23.48 -8.16
N GLU A 47 -6.85 -22.82 -8.24
CA GLU A 47 -5.75 -22.92 -7.29
C GLU A 47 -5.09 -21.55 -7.17
N SER A 48 -5.53 -20.74 -6.21
CA SER A 48 -4.86 -19.47 -5.93
C SER A 48 -4.79 -19.27 -4.43
N GLU A 49 -3.57 -19.34 -3.91
CA GLU A 49 -3.26 -18.86 -2.58
C GLU A 49 -3.66 -17.38 -2.50
N ASN A 50 -4.48 -17.01 -1.52
CA ASN A 50 -4.72 -15.60 -1.22
C ASN A 50 -3.36 -14.97 -0.86
N VAL A 51 -2.75 -14.23 -1.78
CA VAL A 51 -1.47 -13.57 -1.53
C VAL A 51 -1.77 -12.27 -0.78
N GLN A 52 -1.81 -12.39 0.54
CA GLN A 52 -1.74 -11.24 1.45
C GLN A 52 -0.27 -10.92 1.69
N GLY A 53 0.22 -9.89 1.00
CA GLY A 53 1.59 -9.43 1.11
C GLY A 53 1.67 -8.10 1.86
N VAL A 54 2.57 -8.00 2.84
CA VAL A 54 2.92 -6.73 3.48
C VAL A 54 4.40 -6.45 3.21
N ILE A 55 4.67 -5.35 2.52
CA ILE A 55 6.03 -4.84 2.33
C ILE A 55 6.21 -3.65 3.27
N ALA A 56 7.14 -3.78 4.22
CA ALA A 56 7.53 -2.70 5.13
C ALA A 56 8.97 -2.28 4.81
N VAL A 57 9.16 -1.02 4.39
CA VAL A 57 10.48 -0.45 4.15
C VAL A 57 10.76 0.61 5.20
N GLY A 58 11.84 0.44 5.97
CA GLY A 58 12.26 1.37 7.01
C GLY A 58 13.59 2.04 6.70
N GLY A 59 13.71 3.32 7.03
CA GLY A 59 14.95 4.06 6.87
C GLY A 59 14.91 5.39 7.60
N ASN A 60 15.97 6.20 7.43
CA ASN A 60 15.85 7.60 7.81
C ASN A 60 14.92 8.35 6.82
N GLY A 61 14.30 9.45 7.25
CA GLY A 61 13.35 10.22 6.45
C GLY A 61 13.93 10.66 5.12
N GLY A 62 15.21 11.06 5.10
CA GLY A 62 15.92 11.42 3.87
C GLY A 62 16.06 10.24 2.90
N GLN A 63 16.37 9.05 3.38
CA GLN A 63 16.48 7.83 2.58
C GLN A 63 15.12 7.42 2.01
N VAL A 64 14.05 7.51 2.79
CA VAL A 64 12.70 7.18 2.33
C VAL A 64 12.23 8.15 1.26
N ILE A 65 12.40 9.45 1.47
CA ILE A 65 12.08 10.47 0.46
C ILE A 65 12.91 10.29 -0.81
N LYS A 66 14.21 10.01 -0.67
CA LYS A 66 15.09 9.74 -1.82
C LYS A 66 14.66 8.46 -2.57
N GLY A 67 14.30 7.41 -1.85
CA GLY A 67 13.80 6.16 -2.44
C GLY A 67 12.52 6.38 -3.24
N LEU A 68 11.56 7.15 -2.69
CA LEU A 68 10.35 7.55 -3.41
C LEU A 68 10.68 8.40 -4.63
N ALA A 69 11.52 9.42 -4.49
CA ALA A 69 11.92 10.26 -5.62
C ALA A 69 12.57 9.43 -6.75
N ASN A 70 13.44 8.48 -6.42
CA ASN A 70 14.02 7.55 -7.38
C ASN A 70 12.94 6.65 -8.01
N PHE A 71 11.99 6.14 -7.23
CA PHE A 71 10.89 5.33 -7.74
C PHE A 71 10.03 6.07 -8.79
N PHE A 72 9.82 7.38 -8.61
CA PHE A 72 9.07 8.20 -9.57
C PHE A 72 9.89 8.67 -10.78
N THR A 73 11.22 8.62 -10.73
CA THR A 73 12.09 9.25 -11.75
C THR A 73 13.00 8.28 -12.50
N GLU A 74 13.31 7.11 -11.94
CA GLU A 74 14.12 6.10 -12.62
C GLU A 74 13.34 5.47 -13.78
N LYS A 75 14.02 5.29 -14.93
CA LYS A 75 13.39 4.82 -16.17
C LYS A 75 12.65 3.48 -16.02
N GLN A 76 13.09 2.62 -15.12
CA GLN A 76 12.52 1.28 -14.92
C GLN A 76 11.25 1.30 -14.06
N THR A 77 11.16 2.23 -13.12
CA THR A 77 10.10 2.29 -12.09
C THR A 77 9.10 3.42 -12.32
N ALA A 78 9.51 4.50 -13.01
CA ALA A 78 8.63 5.63 -13.33
C ALA A 78 7.35 5.22 -14.09
N PRO A 79 7.37 4.29 -15.07
CA PRO A 79 6.13 3.83 -15.71
C PRO A 79 5.17 3.13 -14.73
N LEU A 80 5.70 2.33 -13.80
CA LEU A 80 4.90 1.64 -12.77
C LEU A 80 4.27 2.65 -11.80
N ALA A 81 5.04 3.67 -11.43
CA ALA A 81 4.54 4.74 -10.57
C ALA A 81 3.42 5.54 -11.24
N ALA A 82 3.53 5.82 -12.55
CA ALA A 82 2.50 6.48 -13.33
C ALA A 82 1.21 5.64 -13.40
N GLU A 83 1.32 4.36 -13.73
CA GLU A 83 0.18 3.43 -13.78
C GLU A 83 -0.52 3.32 -12.42
N ALA A 84 0.24 3.22 -11.32
CA ALA A 84 -0.33 3.20 -9.97
C ALA A 84 -1.13 4.48 -9.66
N MET A 85 -0.65 5.66 -10.08
CA MET A 85 -1.35 6.94 -9.88
C MET A 85 -2.61 7.05 -10.73
N GLU A 86 -2.58 6.56 -11.97
CA GLU A 86 -3.77 6.51 -12.84
C GLU A 86 -4.86 5.62 -12.23
N LEU A 87 -4.50 4.41 -11.80
CA LEU A 87 -5.42 3.50 -11.12
C LEU A 87 -6.01 4.10 -9.85
N ALA A 88 -5.19 4.76 -9.02
CA ALA A 88 -5.65 5.45 -7.82
C ALA A 88 -6.67 6.55 -8.15
N THR A 89 -6.43 7.30 -9.24
CA THR A 89 -7.32 8.37 -9.71
C THR A 89 -8.66 7.81 -10.19
N LEU A 90 -8.65 6.76 -11.01
CA LEU A 90 -9.86 6.08 -11.49
C LEU A 90 -10.69 5.52 -10.33
N LYS A 91 -10.05 4.91 -9.33
CA LYS A 91 -10.72 4.40 -8.14
C LYS A 91 -11.37 5.50 -7.32
N LYS A 92 -10.70 6.66 -7.20
CA LYS A 92 -11.28 7.84 -6.52
C LYS A 92 -12.49 8.37 -7.27
N LEU A 93 -12.43 8.43 -8.60
CA LEU A 93 -13.55 8.86 -9.44
C LEU A 93 -14.76 7.92 -9.30
N SER A 94 -14.53 6.60 -9.36
CA SER A 94 -15.58 5.59 -9.16
C SER A 94 -16.29 5.75 -7.81
N ARG A 95 -15.55 5.97 -6.72
CA ARG A 95 -16.14 6.21 -5.39
C ARG A 95 -16.98 7.49 -5.31
N LEU A 96 -16.62 8.53 -6.07
CA LEU A 96 -17.41 9.76 -6.11
C LEU A 96 -18.76 9.51 -6.79
N LEU A 97 -18.76 8.73 -7.88
CA LEU A 97 -19.97 8.39 -8.63
C LEU A 97 -20.87 7.38 -7.90
N GLU A 98 -20.33 6.54 -7.01
CA GLU A 98 -21.12 5.60 -6.19
C GLU A 98 -21.81 6.25 -4.98
N ASN A 99 -21.39 7.45 -4.58
CA ASN A 99 -21.94 8.19 -3.43
C ASN A 99 -22.91 9.32 -3.83
N GLU A 100 -23.30 9.39 -5.12
CA GLU A 100 -24.45 10.16 -5.63
C GLU A 100 -25.69 9.26 -5.77
#